data_AF-A0A9D7FFR6-F1
#
_entry.id   AF-A0A9D7FFR6-F1
#
_cell.length_a   1.000
_cell.length_b   1.000
_cell.length_c   1.000
_cell.angle_alpha   90.00
_cell.angle_beta   90.00
_cell.angle_gamma   90.00
#
_symmetry.space_group_name_H-M   'P 1'
#
loop_
_entity.id
_entity.type
_entity.pdbx_description
1 polymer ?
#
loop_
_entity_poly.entity_id
_entity_poly.type
_entity_poly.pdbx_seq_one_letter_code
_entity_poly.pdbx_strand_id
1 'polypeptide(L)'
;MGKSSRQIKAAQRGNTSAIEHIETTDDSFLPEAAELAKYKEVDPECVNWLKARAEQEQAARINFNERRMSLFENSNSRIHSLDLLRVIFAFVIIMSGMAFSSFLIYSGLKTQGTLFAGTTIVIAALAFLRFRKSSSEINK
;
A
#
# COMPACT_ATOMS: atom_id res chain seq x y z
N MET A 1 -4.36 22.54 23.63
CA MET A 1 -4.44 21.16 24.14
C MET A 1 -5.67 20.52 23.51
N GLY A 2 -5.50 19.71 22.47
CA GLY A 2 -6.61 19.07 21.77
C GLY A 2 -7.30 18.02 22.64
N LYS A 3 -8.62 17.97 22.61
CA LYS A 3 -9.40 16.95 23.31
C LYS A 3 -9.30 15.64 22.52
N SER A 4 -8.59 14.65 23.04
CA SER A 4 -8.55 13.30 22.47
C SER A 4 -9.62 12.44 23.14
N SER A 5 -10.54 11.89 22.35
CA SER A 5 -11.54 10.93 22.82
C SER A 5 -11.19 9.54 22.33
N ARG A 6 -10.93 8.62 23.26
CA ARG A 6 -10.46 7.26 22.96
C ARG A 6 -11.62 6.28 22.98
N GLN A 7 -11.93 5.61 21.86
CA GLN A 7 -12.87 4.49 21.81
C GLN A 7 -12.18 3.22 21.34
N ILE A 8 -12.23 2.17 22.16
CA ILE A 8 -11.72 0.83 21.82
C ILE A 8 -12.95 -0.04 21.54
N LYS A 9 -13.16 -0.44 20.29
CA LYS A 9 -14.19 -1.41 19.92
C LYS A 9 -13.52 -2.75 19.63
N ALA A 10 -13.82 -3.75 20.45
CA ALA A 10 -13.40 -5.13 20.20
C ALA A 10 -14.47 -5.80 19.33
N ALA A 11 -14.17 -6.04 18.05
CA ALA A 11 -15.02 -6.83 17.18
C ALA A 11 -14.49 -8.27 17.15
N GLN A 12 -15.24 -9.20 17.74
CA GLN A 12 -14.92 -10.62 17.71
C GLN A 12 -15.61 -11.26 16.50
N ARG A 13 -14.84 -11.62 15.47
CA ARG A 13 -15.32 -12.42 14.33
C ARG A 13 -14.45 -13.68 14.20
N GLY A 14 -14.87 -14.75 14.86
CA GLY A 14 -14.14 -16.03 14.89
C GLY A 14 -12.90 -16.01 15.79
N ASN A 15 -11.85 -16.76 15.42
CA ASN A 15 -10.62 -16.96 16.20
C ASN A 15 -9.58 -15.83 16.04
N THR A 16 -9.99 -14.68 15.52
CA THR A 16 -9.15 -13.49 15.32
C THR A 16 -9.85 -12.29 15.94
N SER A 17 -9.29 -11.74 17.01
CA SER A 17 -9.71 -10.47 17.58
C SER A 17 -9.12 -9.33 16.75
N ALA A 18 -9.97 -8.63 15.98
CA ALA A 18 -9.59 -7.37 15.36
C ALA A 18 -9.80 -6.27 16.42
N ILE A 19 -8.70 -5.71 16.92
CA ILE A 19 -8.75 -4.53 17.80
C ILE A 19 -8.72 -3.32 16.88
N GLU A 20 -9.87 -2.69 16.68
CA GLU A 20 -9.97 -1.45 15.90
C GLU A 20 -9.69 -0.26 16.83
N HIS A 21 -8.57 0.42 16.58
CA HIS A 21 -8.16 1.60 17.34
C HIS A 21 -8.61 2.85 16.58
N ILE A 22 -9.65 3.53 17.08
CA ILE A 22 -10.12 4.79 16.51
C ILE A 22 -9.68 5.91 17.46
N GLU A 23 -8.66 6.66 17.05
CA GLU A 23 -8.20 7.86 17.74
C GLU A 23 -8.77 9.08 16.99
N THR A 24 -9.79 9.71 17.56
CA THR A 24 -10.30 10.99 17.08
C THR A 24 -9.64 12.12 17.88
N THR A 25 -8.59 12.69 17.29
CA THR A 25 -7.95 13.89 17.78
C THR A 25 -8.67 15.12 17.20
N ASP A 26 -9.14 16.00 18.06
CA ASP A 26 -9.68 17.31 17.65
C ASP A 26 -8.55 18.18 17.07
N ASP A 27 -8.58 18.34 15.75
CA ASP A 27 -7.56 18.99 14.92
C ASP A 27 -7.89 20.47 14.66
N SER A 28 -8.71 21.10 15.50
CA SER A 28 -9.00 22.54 15.38
C SER A 28 -7.77 23.39 15.74
N PHE A 29 -7.18 24.04 14.72
CA PHE A 29 -6.01 24.92 14.87
C PHE A 29 -6.30 26.21 15.62
N LEU A 30 -7.56 26.64 15.62
CA LEU A 30 -7.99 27.87 16.27
C LEU A 30 -8.78 27.53 17.54
N PRO A 31 -8.53 28.25 18.65
CA PRO A 31 -9.38 28.19 19.82
C PRO A 31 -10.78 28.71 19.47
N GLU A 32 -11.75 28.36 20.31
CA GLU A 32 -13.14 28.70 20.07
C GLU A 32 -13.33 30.22 19.95
N ALA A 33 -14.29 30.68 19.14
CA ALA A 33 -14.48 32.11 18.87
C ALA A 33 -14.67 32.96 20.14
N ALA A 34 -15.28 32.36 21.18
CA ALA A 34 -15.44 32.98 22.49
C ALA A 34 -14.12 33.17 23.26
N GLU A 35 -13.12 32.31 23.05
CA GLU A 35 -11.78 32.45 23.63
C GLU A 35 -10.96 33.47 22.85
N LEU A 36 -11.07 33.50 21.51
CA LEU A 36 -10.42 34.50 20.66
C LEU A 36 -10.83 35.93 21.01
N ALA A 37 -12.10 36.15 21.38
CA ALA A 37 -12.59 37.45 21.84
C ALA A 37 -11.88 37.93 23.12
N LYS A 38 -11.63 37.02 24.07
CA LYS A 38 -10.91 37.32 25.32
C LYS A 38 -9.43 37.64 25.06
N TYR A 39 -8.79 36.94 24.12
CA TYR A 39 -7.40 37.23 23.75
C TYR A 39 -7.24 38.60 23.08
N LYS A 40 -8.24 39.04 22.31
CA LYS A 40 -8.26 40.36 21.67
C LYS A 40 -8.39 41.51 22.67
N GLU A 41 -9.06 41.29 23.80
CA GLU A 41 -9.15 42.28 24.89
C GLU A 41 -7.80 42.50 25.59
N VAL A 42 -6.94 41.47 25.62
CA VAL A 42 -5.61 41.53 26.23
C VAL A 42 -4.57 42.12 25.28
N ASP A 43 -4.60 41.71 24.00
CA ASP A 43 -3.73 42.24 22.94
C ASP A 43 -4.44 42.18 21.58
N PRO A 44 -4.68 43.34 20.92
CA PRO A 44 -5.32 43.39 19.61
C PRO A 44 -4.56 42.66 18.50
N GLU A 45 -3.24 42.52 18.60
CA GLU A 45 -2.40 41.86 17.57
C GLU A 45 -2.28 40.34 17.77
N CYS A 46 -2.62 39.83 18.95
CA CYS A 46 -2.53 38.40 19.29
C CYS A 46 -3.26 37.50 18.28
N VAL A 47 -4.43 37.94 17.80
CA VAL A 47 -5.23 37.20 16.81
C VAL A 47 -4.51 37.11 15.47
N ASN A 48 -3.80 38.16 15.05
CA ASN A 48 -3.03 38.16 13.80
C ASN A 48 -1.81 37.25 13.91
N TRP A 49 -1.10 37.30 15.04
CA TRP A 49 0.00 36.38 15.32
C TRP A 49 -0.46 34.91 15.31
N LEU A 50 -1.61 34.61 15.92
CA LEU A 50 -2.15 33.25 15.98
C LEU A 50 -2.57 32.73 14.61
N LYS A 51 -3.18 33.57 13.77
CA LYS A 51 -3.48 33.23 12.37
C LYS A 51 -2.22 32.89 11.59
N ALA A 52 -1.18 33.72 11.69
CA ALA A 52 0.09 33.47 11.01
C ALA A 52 0.75 32.15 11.47
N ARG A 53 0.63 31.81 12.76
CA ARG A 53 1.12 30.53 13.29
C ARG A 53 0.29 29.33 12.83
N ALA A 54 -1.03 29.47 12.78
CA ALA A 54 -1.92 28.43 12.28
C ALA A 54 -1.67 28.15 10.79
N GLU A 55 -1.49 29.19 9.97
CA GLU A 55 -1.13 29.05 8.55
C GLU A 55 0.22 28.34 8.35
N GLN A 56 1.22 28.69 9.16
CA GLN A 56 2.54 28.04 9.12
C GLN A 56 2.46 26.54 9.45
N GLU A 57 1.71 26.18 10.50
CA GLU A 57 1.50 24.79 10.91
C GLU A 57 0.71 24.02 9.85
N GLN A 58 -0.33 24.62 9.28
CA GLN A 58 -1.12 24.00 8.21
C GLN A 58 -0.27 23.77 6.95
N ALA A 59 0.56 24.75 6.56
CA ALA A 59 1.50 24.60 5.45
C ALA A 59 2.53 23.49 5.69
N ALA A 60 3.05 23.37 6.91
CA ALA A 60 3.96 22.30 7.29
C ALA A 60 3.30 20.91 7.17
N ARG A 61 2.03 20.79 7.59
CA ARG A 61 1.25 19.54 7.46
C ARG A 61 0.96 19.18 6.01
N ILE A 62 0.59 20.16 5.19
CA ILE A 62 0.38 19.97 3.75
C ILE A 62 1.69 19.47 3.10
N ASN A 63 2.80 20.15 3.34
CA ASN A 63 4.11 19.75 2.81
C ASN A 63 4.51 18.34 3.25
N PHE A 64 4.29 18.01 4.53
CA PHE A 64 4.56 16.67 5.04
C PHE A 64 3.69 15.61 4.34
N ASN A 65 2.41 15.89 4.16
CA ASN A 65 1.49 14.99 3.47
C ASN A 65 1.84 14.83 1.99
N GLU A 66 2.18 15.90 1.29
CA GLU A 66 2.66 15.87 -0.10
C GLU A 66 3.95 15.06 -0.24
N ARG A 67 4.88 15.22 0.71
CA ARG A 67 6.13 14.44 0.73
C ARG A 67 5.85 12.96 0.97
N ARG A 68 4.93 12.62 1.86
CA ARG A 68 4.50 11.22 2.07
C ARG A 68 3.82 10.65 0.84
N MET A 69 2.95 11.42 0.19
CA MET A 69 2.24 11.01 -1.03
C MET A 69 3.22 10.74 -2.17
N SER A 70 4.15 11.66 -2.42
CA SER A 70 5.17 11.50 -3.47
C SER A 70 6.11 10.31 -3.22
N LEU A 71 6.48 10.04 -1.96
CA LEU A 71 7.24 8.83 -1.61
C LEU A 71 6.43 7.56 -1.87
N PHE A 72 5.13 7.56 -1.53
CA PHE A 72 4.23 6.44 -1.79
C PHE A 72 4.04 6.19 -3.29
N GLU A 73 3.81 7.25 -4.07
CA GLU A 73 3.63 7.17 -5.52
C GLU A 73 4.89 6.64 -6.23
N ASN A 74 6.07 7.11 -5.81
CA ASN A 74 7.35 6.62 -6.31
C ASN A 74 7.62 5.16 -5.91
N SER A 75 7.16 4.72 -4.74
CA SER A 75 7.27 3.32 -4.34
C SER A 75 6.30 2.44 -5.13
N ASN A 76 5.05 2.89 -5.28
CA ASN A 76 3.99 2.14 -5.95
C ASN A 76 4.30 1.91 -7.44
N SER A 77 4.81 2.92 -8.14
CA SER A 77 5.22 2.79 -9.55
C SER A 77 6.35 1.77 -9.75
N ARG A 78 7.31 1.70 -8.81
CA ARG A 78 8.38 0.69 -8.82
C ARG A 78 7.84 -0.71 -8.55
N ILE A 79 6.90 -0.84 -7.62
CA ILE A 79 6.25 -2.13 -7.32
C ILE A 79 5.52 -2.65 -8.56
N HIS A 80 4.75 -1.80 -9.25
CA HIS A 80 4.08 -2.17 -10.50
C HIS A 80 5.04 -2.61 -11.60
N SER A 81 6.18 -1.92 -11.74
CA SER A 81 7.20 -2.28 -12.73
C SER A 81 7.85 -3.64 -12.41
N LEU A 82 8.12 -3.94 -11.14
CA LEU A 82 8.64 -5.24 -10.70
C LEU A 82 7.63 -6.36 -10.91
N ASP A 83 6.34 -6.11 -10.67
CA ASP A 83 5.28 -7.09 -10.92
C ASP A 83 5.13 -7.42 -12.40
N LEU A 84 5.18 -6.39 -13.27
CA LEU A 84 5.19 -6.60 -14.72
C LEU A 84 6.41 -7.42 -15.15
N LEU A 85 7.60 -7.09 -14.63
CA LEU A 85 8.84 -7.81 -14.95
C LEU A 85 8.77 -9.28 -14.53
N ARG A 86 8.18 -9.60 -13.37
CA ARG A 86 7.98 -10.98 -12.90
C ARG A 86 7.11 -11.79 -13.87
N VAL A 87 6.02 -11.20 -14.37
CA VAL A 87 5.12 -11.85 -15.34
C VAL A 87 5.85 -12.10 -16.66
N ILE A 88 6.64 -11.13 -17.15
CA ILE A 88 7.45 -11.29 -18.37
C ILE A 88 8.49 -12.41 -18.19
N PHE A 89 9.22 -12.45 -17.08
CA PHE A 89 10.19 -13.51 -16.81
C PHE A 89 9.53 -14.89 -16.74
N ALA A 90 8.37 -15.01 -16.09
CA ALA A 90 7.63 -16.26 -16.03
C ALA A 90 7.21 -16.73 -17.44
N PHE A 91 6.74 -15.80 -18.29
CA PHE A 91 6.40 -16.10 -19.68
C PHE A 91 7.61 -16.59 -20.47
N VAL A 92 8.75 -15.91 -20.35
CA VAL A 92 9.99 -16.30 -21.05
C VAL A 92 10.45 -17.70 -20.62
N ILE A 93 10.43 -18.02 -19.32
CA ILE A 93 10.83 -19.34 -18.81
C ILE A 93 9.93 -20.44 -19.37
N ILE A 94 8.61 -20.23 -19.39
CA ILE A 94 7.66 -21.20 -19.93
C ILE A 94 7.90 -21.39 -21.44
N MET A 95 8.06 -20.30 -22.19
CA MET A 95 8.35 -20.34 -23.62
C MET A 95 9.66 -21.09 -23.92
N SER A 96 10.72 -20.81 -23.16
CA SER A 96 12.00 -21.53 -23.29
C SER A 96 11.86 -23.01 -22.96
N GLY A 97 11.10 -23.38 -21.92
CA GLY A 97 10.84 -24.77 -21.57
C GLY A 97 10.09 -25.52 -22.67
N MET A 98 9.09 -24.88 -23.29
CA MET A 98 8.35 -25.45 -24.43
C MET A 98 9.23 -25.58 -25.67
N ALA A 99 10.06 -24.58 -25.98
CA ALA A 99 10.99 -24.64 -27.10
C ALA A 99 12.02 -25.76 -26.93
N PHE A 100 12.58 -25.90 -25.73
CA PHE A 100 13.52 -26.98 -25.40
C PHE A 100 12.86 -28.36 -25.50
N SER A 101 11.62 -28.47 -25.04
CA SER A 101 10.82 -29.69 -25.20
C SER A 101 10.60 -30.05 -26.67
N SER A 102 10.28 -29.07 -27.52
CA SER A 102 10.10 -29.29 -28.96
C SER A 102 11.39 -29.76 -29.61
N PHE A 103 12.53 -29.15 -29.25
CA PHE A 103 13.84 -29.55 -29.74
C PHE A 103 14.19 -31.01 -29.39
N LEU A 104 13.93 -31.45 -28.16
CA LEU A 104 14.11 -32.85 -27.73
C LEU A 104 13.28 -33.83 -28.57
N ILE A 105 12.03 -33.49 -28.88
CA ILE A 105 11.15 -34.32 -29.70
C ILE A 105 11.71 -34.42 -31.12
N TYR A 106 12.21 -33.31 -31.69
CA TYR A 106 12.80 -33.28 -33.02
C TYR A 106 14.10 -34.11 -33.11
N SER A 107 14.93 -34.11 -32.07
CA SER A 107 16.14 -34.94 -31.97
C SER A 107 15.87 -36.45 -31.78
N GLY A 108 14.59 -36.88 -31.78
CA GLY A 108 14.20 -38.29 -31.69
C GLY A 108 13.96 -38.79 -30.26
N LEU A 109 14.16 -37.96 -29.24
CA LEU A 109 13.95 -38.29 -27.82
C LEU A 109 12.50 -38.02 -27.40
N LYS A 110 11.55 -38.70 -28.06
CA LYS A 110 10.10 -38.47 -27.87
C LYS A 110 9.64 -38.65 -26.43
N THR A 111 10.10 -39.69 -25.74
CA THR A 111 9.73 -39.97 -24.34
C THR A 111 10.22 -38.88 -23.39
N GLN A 112 11.47 -38.46 -23.53
CA GLN A 112 12.07 -37.40 -22.69
C GLN A 112 11.41 -36.05 -22.97
N GLY A 113 11.18 -35.72 -24.25
CA GLY A 113 10.50 -34.49 -24.64
C GLY A 113 9.07 -34.40 -24.07
N THR A 114 8.30 -35.48 -24.14
CA THR A 114 6.91 -35.47 -23.65
C THR A 114 6.85 -35.34 -22.12
N LEU A 115 7.75 -36.03 -21.40
CA LEU A 115 7.86 -35.94 -19.94
C LEU A 115 8.26 -34.51 -19.50
N PHE A 116 9.19 -33.89 -20.23
CA PHE A 116 9.66 -32.55 -19.97
C PHE A 116 8.57 -31.49 -20.23
N ALA A 117 7.82 -31.61 -21.34
CA ALA A 117 6.65 -30.77 -21.62
C ALA A 117 5.62 -30.84 -20.49
N GLY A 118 5.23 -32.06 -20.09
CA GLY A 118 4.23 -32.28 -19.05
C GLY A 118 4.66 -31.67 -17.70
N THR A 119 5.92 -31.86 -17.32
CA THR A 119 6.48 -31.29 -16.10
C THR A 119 6.47 -29.76 -16.11
N THR A 120 6.84 -29.16 -17.25
CA THR A 120 6.87 -27.69 -17.43
C THR A 120 5.47 -27.09 -17.25
N ILE A 121 4.43 -27.73 -17.82
CA ILE A 121 3.04 -27.27 -17.70
C ILE A 121 2.55 -27.35 -16.25
N VAL A 122 2.85 -28.44 -15.54
CA VAL A 122 2.45 -28.59 -14.13
C VAL A 122 3.10 -27.53 -13.26
N ILE A 123 4.41 -27.27 -13.43
CA ILE A 123 5.12 -26.21 -12.70
C ILE A 123 4.52 -24.83 -13.01
N ALA A 124 4.22 -24.55 -14.29
CA ALA A 124 3.58 -23.29 -14.69
C ALA A 124 2.21 -23.11 -14.02
N ALA A 125 1.38 -24.16 -14.00
CA ALA A 125 0.08 -24.13 -13.35
C ALA A 125 0.20 -23.88 -11.83
N LEU A 126 1.14 -24.54 -11.15
CA LEU A 126 1.39 -24.35 -9.73
C LEU A 126 1.91 -22.94 -9.43
N ALA A 127 2.80 -22.41 -10.27
CA ALA A 127 3.30 -21.04 -10.15
C ALA A 127 2.14 -20.04 -10.29
N PHE A 128 1.26 -20.24 -11.26
CA PHE A 128 0.10 -19.36 -11.49
C PHE A 128 -0.91 -19.41 -10.33
N LEU A 129 -1.19 -20.60 -9.79
CA LEU A 129 -2.05 -20.75 -8.61
C LEU A 129 -1.47 -20.07 -7.37
N ARG A 130 -0.15 -20.19 -7.16
CA ARG A 130 0.56 -19.45 -6.09
C ARG A 130 0.52 -17.94 -6.30
N PHE A 131 0.67 -17.48 -7.54
CA PHE A 131 0.58 -16.07 -7.90
C PHE A 131 -0.79 -15.48 -7.53
N ARG A 132 -1.88 -16.19 -7.86
CA ARG A 132 -3.25 -15.80 -7.49
C ARG A 132 -3.45 -15.69 -5.98
N LYS A 133 -2.86 -16.61 -5.20
CA LYS A 133 -2.97 -16.57 -3.73
C LYS A 133 -2.29 -15.33 -3.14
N SER A 134 -1.10 -14.97 -3.64
CA SER A 134 -0.38 -13.77 -3.18
C SER A 134 -1.20 -12.48 -3.41
N SER A 135 -1.85 -12.35 -4.56
CA SER A 135 -2.69 -11.18 -4.85
C SER A 135 -3.92 -11.06 -3.94
N SER A 136 -4.41 -12.18 -3.39
CA SER A 136 -5.56 -12.18 -2.47
C SER A 136 -5.20 -11.80 -1.02
N GLU A 137 -3.96 -12.00 -0.59
CA GLU A 137 -3.49 -11.60 0.75
C GLU A 137 -3.02 -10.15 0.81
N ILE A 138 -2.65 -9.55 -0.34
CA ILE A 138 -2.30 -8.12 -0.43
C ILE A 138 -3.55 -7.22 -0.36
N ASN A 139 -4.74 -7.77 -0.61
CA ASN A 139 -6.01 -7.04 -0.68
C ASN A 139 -6.93 -7.29 0.54
N LYS A 140 -6.35 -7.73 1.66
CA LYS A 140 -7.01 -7.99 2.93
C LYS A 140 -6.31 -7.24 4.05
#